data_AF-A0A4R6QRL2-F1
#
_entry.id   AF-A0A4R6QRL2-F1
#
_cell.length_a   1.000
_cell.length_b   1.000
_cell.length_c   1.000
_cell.angle_alpha   90.00
_cell.angle_beta   90.00
_cell.angle_gamma   90.00
#
_symmetry.space_group_name_H-M   'P 1'
#
loop_
_entity.id
_entity.type
_entity.pdbx_description
1 polymer ?
#
loop_
_entity_poly.entity_id
_entity_poly.type
_entity_poly.pdbx_seq_one_letter_code
_entity_poly.pdbx_strand_id
1 'polypeptide(L)'
;MPHSLSVTVHVDLDLHEVVLSIAGCLTARTYDSVLPVVAQARGLEPAPRVTLDLLDMQHIDVDGLLPLRQAIELADPEQKVPLSIKAPETLPLCPLSAATPRADGSDSPPLRPYRRADAPATEGSDDPRRLASAAASTTMLTERARRGIAPRSRREEILGGAAEMFAEHGYHGASLRDIAGHIGISHPGLMHHFPSKDSLLHTVIDSLEDRTQQTLEEVERLSVEPEALMQELAATWHPGALHVRLLATLAAESVSGDHPGRFRMARLRRVHENIFEQCFTAYGEQGMLRRGVDPGFAGRALLGLVLNLAVREKTVRAMQGATHDDGPVQELARMMRSFLSKDAVG
;
A
#
# COMPACT_ATOMS: atom_id res chain seq x y z
N MET A 1 -24.35 -12.10 -8.85
CA MET A 1 -25.31 -12.00 -7.73
C MET A 1 -24.69 -11.07 -6.70
N PRO A 2 -25.43 -10.12 -6.09
CA PRO A 2 -24.82 -9.20 -5.14
C PRO A 2 -24.31 -10.01 -3.95
N HIS A 3 -23.14 -9.65 -3.44
CA HIS A 3 -22.71 -10.08 -2.10
C HIS A 3 -23.85 -9.75 -1.14
N SER A 4 -24.57 -10.76 -0.67
CA SER A 4 -25.67 -10.58 0.28
C SER A 4 -25.16 -10.83 1.68
N LEU A 5 -25.63 -10.01 2.62
CA LEU A 5 -25.47 -10.24 4.04
C LEU A 5 -26.84 -10.56 4.63
N SER A 6 -26.88 -11.55 5.51
CA SER A 6 -28.02 -11.80 6.39
C SER A 6 -27.55 -11.64 7.82
N VAL A 7 -28.34 -10.90 8.60
CA VAL A 7 -28.09 -10.71 10.03
C VAL A 7 -29.22 -11.37 10.80
N THR A 8 -28.88 -12.33 11.65
CA THR A 8 -29.80 -12.94 12.60
C THR A 8 -29.53 -12.33 13.97
N VAL A 9 -30.58 -11.80 14.59
CA VAL A 9 -30.50 -11.17 15.91
C VAL A 9 -31.00 -12.16 16.95
N HIS A 10 -30.12 -12.60 17.83
CA HIS A 10 -30.46 -13.39 19.01
C HIS A 10 -30.46 -12.48 20.22
N VAL A 11 -31.61 -12.37 20.90
CA VAL A 11 -31.79 -11.54 22.08
C VAL A 11 -32.20 -12.44 23.22
N ASP A 12 -31.46 -12.40 24.32
CA ASP A 12 -31.90 -13.07 25.55
C ASP A 12 -33.13 -12.35 26.14
N LEU A 13 -34.07 -13.10 26.72
CA LEU A 13 -35.34 -12.58 27.23
C LEU A 13 -35.14 -11.53 28.32
N ASP A 14 -34.04 -11.61 29.06
CA ASP A 14 -33.69 -10.69 30.13
C ASP A 14 -32.84 -9.49 29.64
N LEU A 15 -32.60 -9.36 28.33
CA LEU A 15 -31.85 -8.26 27.69
C LEU A 15 -30.41 -8.07 28.22
N HIS A 16 -29.79 -9.11 28.77
CA HIS A 16 -28.39 -9.06 29.19
C HIS A 16 -27.40 -9.20 28.03
N GLU A 17 -27.78 -9.97 27.00
CA GLU A 17 -26.92 -10.30 25.86
C GLU A 17 -27.70 -10.22 24.54
N VAL A 18 -27.07 -9.62 23.54
CA VAL A 18 -27.52 -9.62 22.15
C VAL A 18 -26.40 -10.16 21.26
N VAL A 19 -26.68 -11.22 20.51
CA VAL A 19 -25.75 -11.79 19.53
C VAL A 19 -26.26 -11.49 18.12
N LEU A 20 -25.44 -10.78 17.34
CA LEU A 20 -25.67 -10.47 15.94
C LEU A 20 -24.88 -11.47 15.09
N SER A 21 -25.54 -12.53 14.64
CA SER A 21 -24.92 -13.56 13.79
C SER A 21 -24.99 -13.13 12.33
N ILE A 22 -23.83 -12.98 11.69
CA ILE A 22 -23.71 -12.51 10.31
C ILE A 22 -23.30 -13.65 9.40
N ALA A 23 -24.09 -13.89 8.35
CA ALA A 23 -23.80 -14.87 7.30
C ALA A 23 -23.77 -14.20 5.91
N GLY A 24 -23.06 -14.82 4.95
CA GLY A 24 -22.88 -14.31 3.58
C GLY A 24 -21.47 -13.79 3.27
N CYS A 25 -21.36 -12.58 2.69
CA CYS A 25 -20.08 -11.97 2.29
C CYS A 25 -19.87 -10.57 2.91
N LEU A 26 -18.92 -10.43 3.84
CA LEU A 26 -18.51 -9.14 4.38
C LEU A 26 -17.42 -8.52 3.50
N THR A 27 -17.73 -7.41 2.84
CA THR A 27 -16.87 -6.74 1.83
C THR A 27 -16.90 -5.23 1.98
N ALA A 28 -16.02 -4.52 1.26
CA ALA A 28 -16.06 -3.07 1.15
C ALA A 28 -17.43 -2.50 0.73
N ARG A 29 -18.27 -3.30 0.06
CA ARG A 29 -19.60 -2.90 -0.43
C ARG A 29 -20.75 -3.23 0.51
N THR A 30 -20.52 -4.07 1.53
CA THR A 30 -21.60 -4.64 2.34
C THR A 30 -21.45 -4.35 3.83
N TYR A 31 -20.26 -3.94 4.30
CA TYR A 31 -20.00 -3.76 5.72
C TYR A 31 -20.88 -2.68 6.38
N ASP A 32 -21.22 -1.63 5.65
CA ASP A 32 -22.03 -0.51 6.11
C ASP A 32 -23.45 -0.92 6.50
N SER A 33 -23.97 -1.97 5.86
CA SER A 33 -25.30 -2.54 6.11
C SER A 33 -25.43 -3.15 7.51
N VAL A 34 -24.31 -3.46 8.16
CA VAL A 34 -24.27 -4.02 9.53
C VAL A 34 -24.40 -2.90 10.58
N LEU A 35 -23.94 -1.68 10.28
CA LEU A 35 -23.83 -0.59 11.25
C LEU A 35 -25.18 -0.18 11.86
N PRO A 36 -26.29 -0.04 11.10
CA PRO A 36 -27.58 0.30 11.68
C PRO A 36 -28.09 -0.74 12.68
N VAL A 37 -27.85 -2.03 12.41
CA VAL A 37 -28.28 -3.13 13.29
C VAL A 37 -27.47 -3.14 14.58
N VAL A 38 -26.15 -2.89 14.48
CA VAL A 38 -25.29 -2.73 15.66
C VAL A 38 -25.73 -1.53 16.49
N ALA A 39 -26.03 -0.38 15.87
CA ALA A 39 -26.52 0.79 16.58
C ALA A 39 -27.86 0.53 17.30
N GLN A 40 -28.78 -0.19 16.66
CA GLN A 40 -30.05 -0.59 17.28
C GLN A 40 -29.85 -1.52 18.48
N ALA A 41 -29.00 -2.54 18.36
CA ALA A 41 -28.71 -3.47 19.45
C ALA A 41 -28.10 -2.76 20.67
N ARG A 42 -27.22 -1.77 20.44
CA ARG A 42 -26.58 -0.98 21.51
C ARG A 42 -27.52 0.03 22.15
N GLY A 43 -28.62 0.40 21.48
CA GLY A 43 -29.62 1.35 21.98
C GLY A 43 -30.75 0.70 22.80
N LEU A 44 -30.70 -0.60 23.07
CA LEU A 44 -31.70 -1.28 23.91
C LEU A 44 -31.53 -0.89 25.39
N GLU A 45 -32.63 -0.84 26.13
CA GLU A 45 -32.65 -0.60 27.57
C GLU A 45 -33.26 -1.80 28.33
N PRO A 46 -32.56 -2.39 29.31
CA PRO A 46 -31.21 -2.05 29.79
C PRO A 46 -30.12 -2.35 28.74
N ALA A 47 -28.98 -1.66 28.81
CA ALA A 47 -27.90 -1.78 27.83
C ALA A 47 -27.29 -3.21 27.81
N PRO A 48 -27.49 -3.98 26.73
CA PRO A 48 -26.99 -5.36 26.67
C PRO A 48 -25.50 -5.40 26.32
N ARG A 49 -24.85 -6.53 26.62
CA ARG A 49 -23.59 -6.89 25.96
C ARG A 49 -23.88 -7.29 24.52
N VAL A 50 -23.20 -6.67 23.55
CA VAL A 50 -23.42 -6.96 22.14
C VAL A 50 -22.26 -7.79 21.59
N THR A 51 -22.54 -8.95 21.01
CA THR A 51 -21.55 -9.77 20.30
C THR A 51 -21.85 -9.75 18.81
N LEU A 52 -20.89 -9.35 18.01
CA LEU A 52 -20.90 -9.50 16.56
C LEU A 52 -20.23 -10.83 16.19
N ASP A 53 -21.01 -11.80 15.74
CA ASP A 53 -20.52 -13.13 15.39
C ASP A 53 -20.34 -13.27 13.88
N LEU A 54 -19.09 -13.38 13.45
CA LEU A 54 -18.66 -13.51 12.06
C LEU A 54 -18.16 -14.94 11.74
N LEU A 55 -18.37 -15.92 12.63
CA LEU A 55 -17.81 -17.27 12.47
C LEU A 55 -18.45 -18.03 11.29
N ASP A 56 -19.73 -17.81 11.01
CA ASP A 56 -20.47 -18.46 9.91
C ASP A 56 -20.36 -17.71 8.56
N MET A 57 -19.38 -16.82 8.41
CA MET A 57 -19.18 -16.07 7.18
C MET A 57 -18.63 -16.94 6.05
N GLN A 58 -19.17 -16.80 4.84
CA GLN A 58 -18.64 -17.47 3.64
C GLN A 58 -17.45 -16.71 3.03
N HIS A 59 -17.40 -15.40 3.27
CA HIS A 59 -16.33 -14.52 2.82
C HIS A 59 -16.16 -13.39 3.81
N ILE A 60 -14.93 -13.19 4.30
CA ILE A 60 -14.56 -11.99 5.04
C ILE A 60 -13.40 -11.33 4.30
N ASP A 61 -13.70 -10.22 3.66
CA ASP A 61 -12.72 -9.34 3.07
C ASP A 61 -12.14 -8.42 4.15
N VAL A 62 -10.82 -8.25 4.17
CA VAL A 62 -10.14 -7.30 5.06
C VAL A 62 -10.68 -5.89 4.82
N ASP A 63 -10.98 -5.56 3.56
CA ASP A 63 -11.52 -4.25 3.16
C ASP A 63 -13.00 -4.07 3.56
N GLY A 64 -13.68 -5.10 4.07
CA GLY A 64 -14.99 -4.99 4.74
C GLY A 64 -14.91 -5.05 6.28
N LEU A 65 -14.04 -5.90 6.83
CA LEU A 65 -13.91 -6.09 8.27
C LEU A 65 -13.27 -4.88 8.98
N LEU A 66 -12.24 -4.28 8.37
CA LEU A 66 -11.51 -3.18 9.00
C LEU A 66 -12.39 -1.91 9.17
N PRO A 67 -13.11 -1.46 8.12
CA PRO A 67 -13.99 -0.29 8.23
C PRO A 67 -15.14 -0.51 9.20
N LEU A 68 -15.65 -1.75 9.29
CA LEU A 68 -16.66 -2.13 10.27
C LEU A 68 -16.14 -1.93 11.70
N ARG A 69 -14.94 -2.43 12.01
CA ARG A 69 -14.29 -2.23 13.33
C ARG A 69 -14.12 -0.74 13.64
N GLN A 70 -13.58 0.02 12.70
CA GLN A 70 -13.34 1.45 12.87
C GLN A 70 -14.64 2.24 13.08
N ALA A 71 -15.68 1.95 12.29
CA ALA A 71 -16.98 2.63 12.42
C ALA A 71 -17.66 2.32 13.77
N ILE A 72 -17.52 1.10 14.27
CA ILE A 72 -18.02 0.71 15.60
C ILE A 72 -17.26 1.46 16.71
N GLU A 73 -15.94 1.56 16.60
CA GLU A 73 -15.10 2.28 17.57
C GLU A 73 -15.40 3.78 17.58
N LEU A 74 -15.53 4.41 16.40
CA LEU A 74 -15.90 5.82 16.28
C LEU A 74 -17.30 6.14 16.83
N ALA A 75 -18.23 5.18 16.77
CA ALA A 75 -19.58 5.36 17.28
C ALA A 75 -19.67 5.32 18.81
N ASP A 76 -18.69 4.74 19.51
CA ASP A 76 -18.58 4.78 20.98
C ASP A 76 -17.10 4.79 21.42
N PRO A 77 -16.45 5.96 21.35
CA PRO A 77 -15.01 6.10 21.64
C PRO A 77 -14.64 5.71 23.08
N GLU A 78 -15.58 5.79 24.01
CA GLU A 78 -15.39 5.47 25.43
C GLU A 78 -15.73 4.01 25.76
N GLN A 79 -16.14 3.20 24.76
CA GLN A 79 -16.55 1.79 24.92
C GLN A 79 -17.59 1.60 26.04
N LYS A 80 -18.52 2.55 26.19
CA LYS A 80 -19.57 2.53 27.22
C LYS A 80 -20.45 1.29 27.15
N VAL A 81 -20.70 0.79 25.94
CA VAL A 81 -21.44 -0.46 25.73
C VAL A 81 -20.48 -1.52 25.19
N PRO A 82 -20.18 -2.59 25.95
CA PRO A 82 -19.21 -3.60 25.56
C PRO A 82 -19.67 -4.32 24.30
N LEU A 83 -18.88 -4.20 23.23
CA LEU A 83 -19.06 -4.90 21.96
C LEU A 83 -17.88 -5.83 21.70
N SER A 84 -18.16 -7.11 21.49
CA SER A 84 -17.16 -8.12 21.13
C SER A 84 -17.35 -8.56 19.68
N ILE A 85 -16.25 -8.71 18.93
CA ILE A 85 -16.29 -9.23 17.55
C ILE A 85 -15.60 -10.59 17.53
N LYS A 86 -16.38 -11.64 17.24
CA LYS A 86 -15.85 -12.99 17.02
C LYS A 86 -15.62 -13.16 15.53
N ALA A 87 -14.37 -13.32 15.12
CA ALA A 87 -13.99 -13.58 13.73
C ALA A 87 -13.09 -14.82 13.67
N PRO A 88 -13.15 -15.62 12.59
CA PRO A 88 -12.28 -16.79 12.44
C PRO A 88 -10.81 -16.37 12.32
N GLU A 89 -9.89 -17.20 12.83
CA GLU A 89 -8.43 -16.92 12.78
C GLU A 89 -7.89 -16.84 11.36
N THR A 90 -8.49 -17.59 10.43
CA THR A 90 -8.24 -17.51 8.99
C THR A 90 -9.48 -16.98 8.31
N LEU A 91 -9.32 -15.91 7.52
CA LEU A 91 -10.46 -15.28 6.86
C LEU A 91 -10.92 -16.12 5.66
N PRO A 92 -12.20 -16.53 5.60
CA PRO A 92 -12.70 -17.36 4.51
C PRO A 92 -12.71 -16.56 3.20
N LEU A 93 -12.27 -17.21 2.12
CA LEU A 93 -12.26 -16.65 0.77
C LEU A 93 -13.60 -16.87 0.07
N CYS A 94 -14.03 -15.91 -0.76
CA CYS A 94 -15.32 -15.98 -1.44
C CYS A 94 -15.41 -17.16 -2.43
N PRO A 95 -16.40 -18.07 -2.30
CA PRO A 95 -16.62 -19.12 -3.28
C PRO A 95 -17.02 -18.58 -4.66
N LEU A 96 -17.60 -17.37 -4.72
CA LEU A 96 -17.97 -16.72 -5.98
C LEU A 96 -16.76 -16.10 -6.70
N SER A 97 -15.69 -15.74 -5.99
CA SER A 97 -14.41 -15.34 -6.60
C SER A 97 -13.70 -16.52 -7.28
N ALA A 98 -13.99 -17.75 -6.87
CA ALA A 98 -13.48 -18.96 -7.50
C ALA A 98 -14.28 -19.39 -8.76
N ALA A 99 -15.50 -18.85 -8.97
CA ALA A 99 -16.47 -19.41 -9.92
C ALA A 99 -17.01 -18.45 -11.00
N THR A 100 -16.45 -17.25 -11.18
CA THR A 100 -16.85 -16.39 -12.31
C THR A 100 -15.73 -16.20 -13.33
N PRO A 101 -15.86 -16.75 -14.56
CA PRO A 101 -15.23 -16.12 -15.70
C PRO A 101 -15.97 -14.80 -15.90
N ARG A 102 -15.39 -13.70 -15.40
CA ARG A 102 -15.86 -12.37 -15.79
C ARG A 102 -15.56 -12.22 -17.26
N ALA A 103 -16.62 -12.06 -18.05
CA ALA A 103 -16.53 -11.66 -19.44
C ALA A 103 -15.55 -10.50 -19.56
N ASP A 104 -14.42 -10.82 -20.18
CA ASP A 104 -13.31 -9.99 -20.56
C ASP A 104 -13.81 -8.94 -21.55
N GLY A 105 -14.48 -7.91 -21.01
CA GLY A 105 -14.74 -6.65 -21.68
C GLY A 105 -13.48 -5.78 -21.74
N SER A 106 -12.32 -6.38 -22.05
CA SER A 106 -11.09 -5.65 -22.32
C SER A 106 -11.15 -5.10 -23.74
N ASP A 107 -11.98 -4.08 -23.95
CA ASP A 107 -11.80 -3.11 -25.04
C ASP A 107 -10.87 -1.97 -24.58
N SER A 108 -9.89 -2.30 -23.73
CA SER A 108 -8.70 -1.47 -23.62
C SER A 108 -7.85 -1.76 -24.87
N PRO A 109 -7.64 -0.78 -25.77
CA PRO A 109 -6.77 -0.99 -26.92
C PRO A 109 -5.39 -1.44 -26.43
N PRO A 110 -4.68 -2.30 -27.18
CA PRO A 110 -3.34 -2.72 -26.80
C PRO A 110 -2.49 -1.47 -26.56
N LEU A 111 -1.81 -1.43 -25.41
CA LEU A 111 -0.84 -0.37 -25.10
C LEU A 111 0.11 -0.28 -26.30
N ARG A 112 0.03 0.84 -27.04
CA ARG A 112 1.00 1.10 -28.10
C ARG A 112 2.37 1.13 -27.43
N PRO A 113 3.38 0.39 -27.93
CA PRO A 113 4.73 0.55 -27.44
C PRO A 113 5.10 2.02 -27.60
N TYR A 114 5.40 2.68 -26.49
CA TYR A 114 5.90 4.05 -26.47
C TYR A 114 7.20 4.07 -27.30
N ARG A 115 7.11 4.51 -28.55
CA ARG A 115 8.30 4.80 -29.37
C ARG A 115 8.98 5.98 -28.68
N ARG A 116 10.15 5.75 -28.09
CA ARG A 116 11.10 6.83 -27.78
C ARG A 116 11.17 7.72 -29.02
N ALA A 117 10.74 8.97 -28.88
CA ALA A 117 11.04 9.99 -29.87
C ALA A 117 12.56 10.07 -29.99
N ASP A 118 13.05 9.96 -31.22
CA ASP A 118 14.46 10.02 -31.55
C ASP A 118 15.09 11.28 -30.95
N ALA A 119 16.11 11.09 -30.10
CA ALA A 119 17.00 12.17 -29.70
C ALA A 119 17.82 12.60 -30.93
N PRO A 120 18.10 13.90 -31.12
CA PRO A 120 18.88 14.35 -32.27
C PRO A 120 20.30 13.79 -32.16
N ALA A 121 20.79 13.22 -33.26
CA ALA A 121 22.15 12.75 -33.39
C ALA A 121 23.13 13.92 -33.24
N THR A 122 23.91 13.92 -32.17
CA THR A 122 25.13 14.72 -32.08
C THR A 122 26.27 13.91 -32.69
N GLU A 123 26.73 14.33 -33.85
CA GLU A 123 27.97 13.85 -34.47
C GLU A 123 29.16 14.19 -33.56
N GLY A 124 29.91 13.16 -33.16
CA GLY A 124 31.14 13.28 -32.40
C GLY A 124 31.93 12.00 -32.59
N SER A 125 33.01 12.09 -33.37
CA SER A 125 33.95 11.02 -33.68
C SER A 125 34.54 10.39 -32.42
N ASP A 126 34.46 9.06 -32.27
CA ASP A 126 35.44 8.32 -31.48
C ASP A 126 35.52 6.82 -31.86
N ASP A 127 36.75 6.32 -31.80
CA ASP A 127 37.34 5.11 -32.38
C ASP A 127 36.74 3.76 -31.86
N PRO A 128 36.26 2.84 -32.74
CA PRO A 128 35.51 1.63 -32.37
C PRO A 128 36.32 0.52 -31.68
N ARG A 129 37.62 0.67 -31.42
CA ARG A 129 38.44 -0.40 -30.82
C ARG A 129 38.60 -0.37 -29.29
N ARG A 130 38.16 0.68 -28.59
CA ARG A 130 38.27 0.76 -27.11
C ARG A 130 37.02 0.38 -26.32
N LEU A 131 35.84 0.29 -26.95
CA LEU A 131 34.57 -0.01 -26.28
C LEU A 131 34.30 -1.51 -26.01
N ALA A 132 35.03 -2.42 -26.67
CA ALA A 132 34.82 -3.86 -26.53
C ALA A 132 35.32 -4.47 -25.20
N SER A 133 36.30 -3.84 -24.54
CA SER A 133 36.91 -4.37 -23.30
C SER A 133 36.13 -3.98 -22.02
N ALA A 134 35.47 -2.82 -22.03
CA ALA A 134 34.64 -2.36 -20.92
C ALA A 134 33.29 -3.12 -20.86
N ALA A 135 32.66 -3.37 -22.01
CA ALA A 135 31.39 -4.10 -22.10
C ALA A 135 31.50 -5.57 -21.62
N ALA A 136 32.63 -6.23 -21.89
CA ALA A 136 32.89 -7.59 -21.42
C ALA A 136 33.09 -7.65 -19.89
N SER A 137 33.74 -6.64 -19.31
CA SER A 137 33.99 -6.54 -17.87
C SER A 137 32.70 -6.23 -17.08
N THR A 138 31.83 -5.37 -17.62
CA THR A 138 30.50 -5.07 -17.03
C THR A 138 29.58 -6.28 -17.08
N THR A 139 29.60 -7.06 -18.17
CA THR A 139 28.78 -8.27 -18.33
C THR A 139 29.16 -9.36 -17.31
N MET A 140 30.47 -9.62 -17.13
CA MET A 140 30.93 -10.63 -16.16
C MET A 140 30.69 -10.24 -14.68
N LEU A 141 30.71 -8.94 -14.36
CA LEU A 141 30.38 -8.45 -13.01
C LEU A 141 28.89 -8.58 -12.71
N THR A 142 28.00 -8.33 -13.70
CA THR A 142 26.55 -8.56 -13.54
C THR A 142 26.20 -10.05 -13.42
N GLU A 143 26.96 -10.93 -14.05
CA GLU A 143 26.71 -12.37 -14.00
C GLU A 143 27.21 -13.01 -12.69
N ARG A 144 28.32 -12.51 -12.13
CA ARG A 144 28.79 -12.89 -10.78
C ARG A 144 27.87 -12.37 -9.67
N ALA A 145 27.29 -11.18 -9.82
CA ALA A 145 26.28 -10.65 -8.87
C ALA A 145 24.98 -11.48 -8.87
N ARG A 146 24.61 -12.09 -10.01
CA ARG A 146 23.45 -12.99 -10.12
C ARG A 146 23.68 -14.38 -9.50
N ARG A 147 24.94 -14.81 -9.33
CA ARG A 147 25.29 -16.15 -8.80
C ARG A 147 25.26 -16.25 -7.26
N GLY A 148 24.98 -15.16 -6.55
CA GLY A 148 24.87 -15.11 -5.08
C GLY A 148 23.45 -14.99 -4.52
N ILE A 149 22.43 -14.96 -5.38
CA ILE A 149 21.02 -14.84 -4.97
C ILE A 149 20.42 -16.25 -5.06
N ALA A 150 19.87 -16.76 -3.96
CA ALA A 150 19.08 -18.00 -3.98
C ALA A 150 18.03 -17.92 -5.11
N PRO A 151 17.77 -19.01 -5.86
CA PRO A 151 16.84 -18.96 -6.97
C PRO A 151 15.48 -18.46 -6.47
N ARG A 152 15.07 -17.25 -6.92
CA ARG A 152 13.75 -16.70 -6.61
C ARG A 152 12.71 -17.70 -7.08
N SER A 153 11.73 -17.96 -6.21
CA SER A 153 10.62 -18.82 -6.61
C SER A 153 9.87 -18.16 -7.77
N ARG A 154 9.26 -18.96 -8.65
CA ARG A 154 8.42 -18.44 -9.74
C ARG A 154 7.35 -17.48 -9.23
N ARG A 155 6.83 -17.73 -8.02
CA ARG A 155 5.86 -16.88 -7.35
C ARG A 155 6.43 -15.49 -7.00
N GLU A 156 7.68 -15.41 -6.53
CA GLU A 156 8.36 -14.14 -6.24
C GLU A 156 8.68 -13.34 -7.49
N GLU A 157 9.05 -14.01 -8.58
CA GLU A 157 9.26 -13.37 -9.89
C GLU A 157 7.95 -12.75 -10.40
N ILE A 158 6.84 -13.49 -10.30
CA ILE A 158 5.51 -12.98 -10.65
C ILE A 158 5.16 -11.77 -9.79
N LEU A 159 5.40 -11.85 -8.48
CA LEU A 159 5.11 -10.77 -7.55
C LEU A 159 5.90 -9.50 -7.87
N GLY A 160 7.19 -9.63 -8.16
CA GLY A 160 8.05 -8.52 -8.55
C GLY A 160 7.58 -7.83 -9.83
N GLY A 161 7.31 -8.60 -10.88
CA GLY A 161 6.81 -8.03 -12.14
C GLY A 161 5.41 -7.43 -12.03
N ALA A 162 4.54 -8.01 -11.20
CA ALA A 162 3.23 -7.42 -10.90
C ALA A 162 3.36 -6.09 -10.15
N ALA A 163 4.27 -5.99 -9.18
CA ALA A 163 4.56 -4.74 -8.48
C ALA A 163 5.08 -3.65 -9.43
N GLU A 164 5.95 -4.00 -10.39
CA GLU A 164 6.39 -3.08 -11.44
C GLU A 164 5.22 -2.59 -12.30
N MET A 165 4.37 -3.52 -12.77
CA MET A 165 3.22 -3.19 -13.61
C MET A 165 2.20 -2.32 -12.88
N PHE A 166 1.88 -2.61 -11.62
CA PHE A 166 0.99 -1.78 -10.81
C PHE A 166 1.60 -0.42 -10.47
N ALA A 167 2.92 -0.33 -10.26
CA ALA A 167 3.59 0.96 -10.00
C ALA A 167 3.70 1.87 -11.25
N GLU A 168 3.48 1.33 -12.45
CA GLU A 168 3.56 2.08 -13.71
C GLU A 168 2.19 2.35 -14.32
N HIS A 169 1.28 1.39 -14.25
CA HIS A 169 -0.02 1.44 -14.91
C HIS A 169 -1.20 1.50 -13.94
N GLY A 170 -0.94 1.44 -12.63
CA GLY A 170 -1.98 1.27 -11.62
C GLY A 170 -2.60 -0.12 -11.63
N TYR A 171 -3.45 -0.40 -10.65
CA TYR A 171 -4.28 -1.58 -10.60
C TYR A 171 -5.18 -1.61 -11.83
N HIS A 172 -5.95 -0.58 -12.15
CA HIS A 172 -6.92 -0.66 -13.25
C HIS A 172 -6.26 -0.83 -14.62
N GLY A 173 -5.11 -0.20 -14.86
CA GLY A 173 -4.40 -0.22 -16.14
C GLY A 173 -3.59 -1.48 -16.43
N ALA A 174 -3.29 -2.34 -15.45
CA ALA A 174 -2.50 -3.55 -15.66
C ALA A 174 -3.39 -4.81 -15.75
N SER A 175 -3.51 -5.47 -16.90
CA SER A 175 -4.21 -6.76 -16.98
C SER A 175 -3.31 -7.94 -16.59
N LEU A 176 -3.89 -9.07 -16.18
CA LEU A 176 -3.12 -10.30 -15.91
C LEU A 176 -2.40 -10.83 -17.17
N ARG A 177 -2.90 -10.50 -18.37
CA ARG A 177 -2.24 -10.85 -19.63
C ARG A 177 -1.02 -9.96 -19.87
N ASP A 178 -1.13 -8.66 -19.60
CA ASP A 178 -0.01 -7.72 -19.71
C ASP A 178 1.08 -8.08 -18.69
N ILE A 179 0.70 -8.40 -17.45
CA ILE A 179 1.64 -8.83 -16.41
C ILE A 179 2.33 -10.13 -16.82
N ALA A 180 1.60 -11.13 -17.32
CA ALA A 180 2.20 -12.37 -17.80
C ALA A 180 3.18 -12.12 -18.97
N GLY A 181 2.81 -11.24 -19.90
CA GLY A 181 3.66 -10.81 -21.02
C GLY A 181 4.93 -10.10 -20.57
N HIS A 182 4.82 -9.16 -19.61
CA HIS A 182 5.95 -8.43 -19.02
C HIS A 182 6.99 -9.37 -18.40
N ILE A 183 6.52 -10.44 -17.74
CA ILE A 183 7.36 -11.41 -17.02
C ILE A 183 7.84 -12.55 -17.94
N GLY A 184 7.30 -12.65 -19.15
CA GLY A 184 7.66 -13.70 -20.11
C GLY A 184 7.08 -15.07 -19.76
N ILE A 185 5.88 -15.11 -19.16
CA ILE A 185 5.16 -16.34 -18.84
C ILE A 185 3.81 -16.42 -19.54
N SER A 186 3.25 -17.63 -19.63
CA SER A 186 1.90 -17.80 -20.15
C SER A 186 0.87 -17.31 -19.13
N HIS A 187 -0.25 -16.77 -19.62
CA HIS A 187 -1.36 -16.36 -18.76
C HIS A 187 -1.89 -17.52 -17.87
N PRO A 188 -2.09 -18.75 -18.39
CA PRO A 188 -2.40 -19.91 -17.54
C PRO A 188 -1.33 -20.21 -16.49
N GLY A 189 -0.04 -20.01 -16.83
CA GLY A 189 1.06 -20.19 -15.89
C GLY A 189 1.04 -19.18 -14.74
N LEU A 190 0.67 -17.93 -15.01
CA LEU A 190 0.43 -16.92 -13.97
C LEU A 190 -0.77 -17.31 -13.10
N MET A 191 -1.89 -17.66 -13.73
CA MET A 191 -3.13 -18.01 -13.04
C MET A 191 -3.00 -19.22 -12.10
N HIS A 192 -2.07 -20.13 -12.39
CA HIS A 192 -1.74 -21.24 -11.50
C HIS A 192 -1.20 -20.76 -10.13
N HIS A 193 -0.47 -19.65 -10.10
CA HIS A 193 0.05 -19.07 -8.87
C HIS A 193 -0.90 -18.05 -8.23
N PHE A 194 -1.60 -17.27 -9.06
CA PHE A 194 -2.52 -16.22 -8.62
C PHE A 194 -3.83 -16.33 -9.40
N PRO A 195 -4.90 -16.88 -8.79
CA PRO A 195 -6.14 -17.21 -9.51
C PRO A 195 -6.89 -15.97 -10.01
N SER A 196 -6.61 -14.80 -9.44
CA SER A 196 -7.23 -13.53 -9.82
C SER A 196 -6.24 -12.37 -9.69
N LYS A 197 -6.57 -11.25 -10.37
CA LYS A 197 -5.86 -9.99 -10.25
C LYS A 197 -5.93 -9.42 -8.84
N ASP A 198 -7.06 -9.60 -8.15
CA ASP A 198 -7.26 -9.14 -6.77
C ASP A 198 -6.35 -9.93 -5.81
N SER A 199 -6.27 -11.26 -5.97
CA SER A 199 -5.36 -12.10 -5.19
C SER A 199 -3.90 -11.67 -5.38
N LEU A 200 -3.51 -11.36 -6.61
CA LEU A 200 -2.17 -10.84 -6.91
C LEU A 200 -1.95 -9.46 -6.28
N LEU A 201 -2.91 -8.54 -6.38
CA LEU A 201 -2.82 -7.22 -5.75
C LEU A 201 -2.67 -7.34 -4.24
N HIS A 202 -3.47 -8.16 -3.57
CA HIS A 202 -3.36 -8.32 -2.13
C HIS A 202 -1.99 -8.85 -1.71
N THR A 203 -1.41 -9.82 -2.44
CA THR A 203 -0.03 -10.26 -2.18
C THR A 203 1.01 -9.17 -2.44
N VAL A 204 0.80 -8.31 -3.44
CA VAL A 204 1.66 -7.13 -3.67
C VAL A 204 1.56 -6.16 -2.48
N ILE A 205 0.36 -5.93 -1.96
CA ILE A 205 0.14 -5.09 -0.77
C ILE A 205 0.77 -5.72 0.47
N ASP A 206 0.68 -7.03 0.66
CA ASP A 206 1.35 -7.75 1.75
C ASP A 206 2.85 -7.42 1.75
N SER A 207 3.49 -7.40 0.57
CA SER A 207 4.92 -7.05 0.47
C SER A 207 5.24 -5.59 0.86
N LEU A 208 4.29 -4.67 0.69
CA LEU A 208 4.44 -3.29 1.17
C LEU A 208 4.26 -3.20 2.69
N GLU A 209 3.30 -3.94 3.24
CA GLU A 209 3.04 -4.03 4.66
C GLU A 209 4.23 -4.66 5.39
N ASP A 210 4.79 -5.75 4.89
CA ASP A 210 5.98 -6.42 5.43
C ASP A 210 7.19 -5.46 5.49
N ARG A 211 7.41 -4.69 4.42
CA ARG A 211 8.46 -3.66 4.37
C ARG A 211 8.24 -2.58 5.42
N THR A 212 7.00 -2.14 5.57
CA THR A 212 6.65 -1.10 6.56
C THR A 212 6.79 -1.63 7.98
N GLN A 213 6.50 -2.92 8.20
CA GLN A 213 6.69 -3.59 9.47
C GLN A 213 8.17 -3.62 9.87
N GLN A 214 9.09 -3.88 8.93
CA GLN A 214 10.53 -3.78 9.18
C GLN A 214 10.94 -2.36 9.57
N THR A 215 10.33 -1.34 8.96
CA THR A 215 10.60 0.05 9.32
C THR A 215 10.08 0.42 10.71
N LEU A 216 8.99 -0.20 11.18
CA LEU A 216 8.48 0.00 12.54
C LEU A 216 9.49 -0.45 13.61
N GLU A 217 10.31 -1.45 13.33
CA GLU A 217 11.36 -1.95 14.24
C GLU A 217 12.49 -0.92 14.44
N GLU A 218 12.66 0.01 13.48
CA GLU A 218 13.70 1.03 13.50
C GLU A 218 13.24 2.37 14.12
N VAL A 219 11.94 2.53 14.40
CA VAL A 219 11.34 3.83 14.77
C VAL A 219 11.99 4.46 15.99
N GLU A 220 12.39 3.65 16.98
CA GLU A 220 13.10 4.15 18.17
C GLU A 220 14.39 4.88 17.77
N ARG A 221 15.23 4.25 16.93
CA ARG A 221 16.46 4.86 16.42
C ARG A 221 16.16 6.13 15.63
N LEU A 222 15.17 6.08 14.73
CA LEU A 222 14.78 7.24 13.91
C LEU A 222 14.29 8.41 14.77
N SER A 223 13.63 8.13 15.88
CA SER A 223 13.07 9.14 16.79
C SER A 223 14.12 9.82 17.65
N VAL A 224 15.30 9.21 17.82
CA VAL A 224 16.42 9.80 18.57
C VAL A 224 17.30 10.66 17.67
N GLU A 225 17.51 10.25 16.40
CA GLU A 225 18.51 10.87 15.53
C GLU A 225 17.87 11.40 14.23
N PRO A 226 17.77 12.73 14.03
CA PRO A 226 17.29 13.30 12.76
C PRO A 226 18.12 12.86 11.54
N GLU A 227 19.42 12.63 11.71
CA GLU A 227 20.29 12.12 10.65
C GLU A 227 19.92 10.69 10.23
N ALA A 228 19.53 9.84 11.19
CA ALA A 228 19.04 8.50 10.90
C ALA A 228 17.77 8.54 10.02
N LEU A 229 16.85 9.47 10.31
CA LEU A 229 15.67 9.67 9.47
C LEU A 229 16.04 10.17 8.07
N MET A 230 17.03 11.07 7.93
CA MET A 230 17.52 11.49 6.60
C MET A 230 18.10 10.32 5.79
N GLN A 231 18.85 9.43 6.45
CA GLN A 231 19.40 8.24 5.80
C GLN A 231 18.29 7.31 5.31
N GLU A 232 17.25 7.09 6.11
CA GLU A 232 16.09 6.29 5.67
C GLU A 232 15.28 6.97 4.56
N LEU A 233 15.17 8.30 4.56
CA LEU A 233 14.56 9.04 3.45
C LEU A 233 15.34 8.86 2.14
N ALA A 234 16.66 8.70 2.22
CA ALA A 234 17.52 8.42 1.08
C ALA A 234 17.54 6.93 0.66
N ALA A 235 17.08 6.03 1.52
CA ALA A 235 17.06 4.59 1.30
C ALA A 235 15.62 4.06 1.21
N THR A 236 15.03 3.72 2.36
CA THR A 236 13.71 3.10 2.46
C THR A 236 12.60 3.96 1.87
N TRP A 237 12.58 5.27 2.09
CA TRP A 237 11.57 6.16 1.52
C TRP A 237 12.02 6.89 0.25
N HIS A 238 13.10 6.43 -0.40
CA HIS A 238 13.61 7.06 -1.60
C HIS A 238 12.51 7.12 -2.70
N PRO A 239 12.16 8.30 -3.24
CA PRO A 239 11.05 8.43 -4.21
C PRO A 239 11.20 7.62 -5.50
N GLY A 240 12.44 7.32 -5.92
CA GLY A 240 12.73 6.45 -7.06
C GLY A 240 12.58 4.95 -6.79
N ALA A 241 12.45 4.51 -5.54
CA ALA A 241 12.35 3.10 -5.20
C ALA A 241 11.00 2.51 -5.64
N LEU A 242 11.01 1.26 -6.10
CA LEU A 242 9.81 0.61 -6.66
C LEU A 242 8.63 0.61 -5.68
N HIS A 243 8.87 0.26 -4.42
CA HIS A 243 7.82 0.18 -3.41
C HIS A 243 7.22 1.55 -3.04
N VAL A 244 8.02 2.63 -3.10
CA VAL A 244 7.51 4.00 -2.88
C VAL A 244 6.66 4.47 -4.05
N ARG A 245 7.08 4.16 -5.29
CA ARG A 245 6.28 4.43 -6.49
C ARG A 245 4.98 3.64 -6.52
N LEU A 246 5.05 2.36 -6.13
CA LEU A 246 3.90 1.49 -6.00
C LEU A 246 2.92 2.04 -4.95
N LEU A 247 3.43 2.40 -3.76
CA LEU A 247 2.65 3.03 -2.70
C LEU A 247 1.97 4.31 -3.19
N ALA A 248 2.70 5.21 -3.87
CA ALA A 248 2.15 6.45 -4.40
C ALA A 248 1.01 6.21 -5.40
N THR A 249 1.19 5.24 -6.30
CA THR A 249 0.21 4.91 -7.34
C THR A 249 -1.04 4.28 -6.76
N LEU A 250 -0.90 3.23 -5.94
CA LEU A 250 -2.04 2.53 -5.34
C LEU A 250 -2.75 3.40 -4.29
N ALA A 251 -2.04 4.25 -3.56
CA ALA A 251 -2.65 5.22 -2.65
C ALA A 251 -3.52 6.24 -3.41
N ALA A 252 -3.06 6.71 -4.57
CA ALA A 252 -3.87 7.59 -5.42
C ALA A 252 -5.12 6.89 -5.96
N GLU A 253 -4.99 5.65 -6.45
CA GLU A 253 -6.14 4.88 -6.97
C GLU A 253 -7.13 4.47 -5.87
N SER A 254 -6.69 4.31 -4.62
CA SER A 254 -7.55 4.01 -3.48
C SER A 254 -8.63 5.07 -3.20
N VAL A 255 -8.53 6.25 -3.81
CA VAL A 255 -9.60 7.25 -3.77
C VAL A 255 -10.88 6.70 -4.43
N SER A 256 -10.73 5.87 -5.47
CA SER A 256 -11.84 5.17 -6.13
C SER A 256 -12.47 4.13 -5.21
N GLY A 257 -13.80 4.18 -5.07
CA GLY A 257 -14.54 3.33 -4.14
C GLY A 257 -14.58 1.84 -4.53
N ASP A 258 -14.24 1.50 -5.77
CA ASP A 258 -14.18 0.14 -6.29
C ASP A 258 -12.77 -0.48 -6.28
N HIS A 259 -11.75 0.26 -5.83
CA HIS A 259 -10.39 -0.26 -5.75
C HIS A 259 -10.30 -1.33 -4.64
N PRO A 260 -9.94 -2.58 -4.95
CA PRO A 260 -10.05 -3.69 -4.00
C PRO A 260 -9.13 -3.57 -2.79
N GLY A 261 -8.00 -2.87 -2.89
CA GLY A 261 -7.09 -2.63 -1.76
C GLY A 261 -7.28 -1.29 -1.04
N ARG A 262 -8.42 -0.61 -1.21
CA ARG A 262 -8.59 0.79 -0.78
C ARG A 262 -8.28 1.03 0.70
N PHE A 263 -8.83 0.22 1.60
CA PHE A 263 -8.67 0.45 3.03
C PHE A 263 -7.30 0.00 3.51
N ARG A 264 -6.75 -1.08 2.92
CA ARG A 264 -5.36 -1.47 3.15
C ARG A 264 -4.37 -0.37 2.77
N MET A 265 -4.57 0.29 1.63
CA MET A 265 -3.75 1.44 1.22
C MET A 265 -3.93 2.66 2.12
N ALA A 266 -5.16 2.98 2.53
CA ALA A 266 -5.40 4.05 3.49
C ALA A 266 -4.70 3.78 4.84
N ARG A 267 -4.76 2.54 5.34
CA ARG A 267 -4.08 2.13 6.58
C ARG A 267 -2.57 2.20 6.43
N LEU A 268 -2.01 1.66 5.35
CA LEU A 268 -0.57 1.68 5.09
C LEU A 268 -0.03 3.11 5.04
N ARG A 269 -0.75 4.01 4.38
CA ARG A 269 -0.45 5.45 4.40
C ARG A 269 -0.46 6.00 5.82
N ARG A 270 -1.50 5.73 6.61
CA ARG A 270 -1.58 6.19 8.01
C ARG A 270 -0.44 5.66 8.88
N VAL A 271 0.02 4.43 8.65
CA VAL A 271 1.18 3.86 9.37
C VAL A 271 2.44 4.68 9.08
N HIS A 272 2.73 5.01 7.82
CA HIS A 272 3.86 5.87 7.49
C HIS A 272 3.74 7.28 8.10
N GLU A 273 2.54 7.88 8.06
CA GLU A 273 2.29 9.17 8.70
C GLU A 273 2.57 9.11 10.21
N ASN A 274 2.15 8.01 10.86
CA ASN A 274 2.36 7.79 12.28
C ASN A 274 3.85 7.58 12.64
N ILE A 275 4.61 6.89 11.79
CA ILE A 275 6.07 6.73 11.97
C ILE A 275 6.75 8.10 11.99
N PHE A 276 6.45 8.95 11.02
CA PHE A 276 7.05 10.29 10.97
C PHE A 276 6.54 11.19 12.10
N GLU A 277 5.25 11.12 12.43
CA GLU A 277 4.65 11.84 13.57
C GLU A 277 5.35 11.49 14.89
N GLN A 278 5.67 10.21 15.13
CA GLN A 278 6.44 9.78 16.30
C GLN A 278 7.85 10.38 16.31
N CYS A 279 8.55 10.35 15.17
CA CYS A 279 9.89 10.94 15.07
C CYS A 279 9.85 12.44 15.41
N PHE A 280 8.94 13.19 14.78
CA PHE A 280 8.81 14.63 15.04
C PHE A 280 8.33 14.96 16.46
N THR A 281 7.54 14.09 17.07
CA THR A 281 7.13 14.23 18.48
C THR A 281 8.35 14.11 19.39
N ALA A 282 9.16 13.07 19.20
CA ALA A 282 10.40 12.87 19.96
C ALA A 282 11.40 14.03 19.75
N TYR A 283 11.54 14.54 18.53
CA TYR A 283 12.36 15.73 18.27
C TYR A 283 11.82 16.97 19.01
N GLY A 284 10.51 17.09 19.16
CA GLY A 284 9.88 18.14 19.94
C GLY A 284 10.22 18.04 21.43
N GLU A 285 10.15 16.84 21.99
CA GLU A 285 10.50 16.54 23.39
C GLU A 285 11.99 16.83 23.68
N GLN A 286 12.85 16.64 22.68
CA GLN A 286 14.29 16.94 22.74
C GLN A 286 14.62 18.41 22.45
N GLY A 287 13.63 19.27 22.16
CA GLY A 287 13.85 20.67 21.81
C GLY A 287 14.46 20.91 20.42
N MET A 288 14.51 19.88 19.58
CA MET A 288 15.02 19.92 18.22
C MET A 288 13.98 20.41 17.21
N LEU A 289 12.70 20.30 17.51
CA LEU A 289 11.63 20.78 16.62
C LEU A 289 11.47 22.31 16.73
N ARG A 290 11.30 22.98 15.59
CA ARG A 290 11.07 24.42 15.55
C ARG A 290 9.77 24.78 16.27
N ARG A 291 9.79 25.88 17.03
CA ARG A 291 8.63 26.35 17.79
C ARG A 291 7.41 26.56 16.88
N GLY A 292 6.28 25.98 17.27
CA GLY A 292 4.99 26.11 16.58
C GLY A 292 4.75 25.08 15.47
N VAL A 293 5.70 24.18 15.20
CA VAL A 293 5.47 23.06 14.28
C VAL A 293 4.68 21.97 15.01
N ASP A 294 3.54 21.58 14.43
CA ASP A 294 2.76 20.42 14.87
C ASP A 294 3.42 19.12 14.33
N PRO A 295 3.78 18.15 15.19
CA PRO A 295 4.42 16.90 14.75
C PRO A 295 3.58 16.10 13.76
N GLY A 296 2.26 16.04 13.96
CA GLY A 296 1.35 15.33 13.05
C GLY A 296 1.31 15.97 11.66
N PHE A 297 1.29 17.30 11.59
CA PHE A 297 1.41 18.05 10.34
C PHE A 297 2.76 17.80 9.66
N ALA A 298 3.86 17.87 10.40
CA ALA A 298 5.20 17.60 9.86
C ALA A 298 5.30 16.18 9.27
N GLY A 299 4.75 15.17 9.97
CA GLY A 299 4.71 13.79 9.49
C GLY A 299 3.87 13.62 8.21
N ARG A 300 2.66 14.18 8.18
CA ARG A 300 1.81 14.16 6.97
C ARG A 300 2.43 14.92 5.80
N ALA A 301 3.05 16.07 6.05
CA ALA A 301 3.72 16.87 5.04
C ALA A 301 4.94 16.15 4.45
N LEU A 302 5.74 15.48 5.29
CA LEU A 302 6.89 14.71 4.85
C LEU A 302 6.47 13.52 3.98
N LEU A 303 5.50 12.70 4.42
CA LEU A 303 4.99 11.61 3.58
C LEU A 303 4.37 12.14 2.29
N GLY A 304 3.60 13.22 2.36
CA GLY A 304 3.01 13.87 1.19
C GLY A 304 4.08 14.26 0.16
N LEU A 305 5.21 14.79 0.61
CA LEU A 305 6.34 15.11 -0.26
C LEU A 305 7.01 13.85 -0.83
N VAL A 306 7.24 12.80 -0.03
CA VAL A 306 7.78 11.51 -0.51
C VAL A 306 6.94 10.96 -1.67
N LEU A 307 5.62 10.87 -1.48
CA LEU A 307 4.72 10.32 -2.50
C LEU A 307 4.61 11.24 -3.72
N ASN A 308 4.59 12.57 -3.51
CA ASN A 308 4.58 13.52 -4.61
C ASN A 308 5.86 13.43 -5.46
N LEU A 309 7.02 13.35 -4.83
CA LEU A 309 8.30 13.22 -5.52
C LEU A 309 8.37 11.92 -6.32
N ALA A 310 7.80 10.81 -5.83
CA ALA A 310 7.77 9.54 -6.56
C ALA A 310 7.03 9.66 -7.90
N VAL A 311 5.96 10.47 -7.94
CA VAL A 311 5.24 10.82 -9.17
C VAL A 311 6.07 11.78 -10.03
N ARG A 312 6.68 12.81 -9.43
CA ARG A 312 7.50 13.81 -10.15
C ARG A 312 8.70 13.20 -10.87
N GLU A 313 9.37 12.20 -10.27
CA GLU A 313 10.52 11.50 -10.89
C GLU A 313 10.18 10.93 -12.27
N LYS A 314 8.96 10.41 -12.45
CA LYS A 314 8.51 9.80 -13.71
C LYS A 314 7.80 10.75 -14.66
N THR A 315 7.34 11.90 -14.17
CA THR A 315 6.53 12.85 -14.94
C THR A 315 7.34 14.11 -15.25
N VAL A 316 7.56 14.93 -14.23
CA VAL A 316 8.16 16.26 -14.36
C VAL A 316 9.65 16.18 -14.67
N ARG A 317 10.42 15.35 -13.95
CA ARG A 317 11.86 15.22 -14.22
C ARG A 317 12.16 14.65 -15.59
N ALA A 318 11.33 13.73 -16.07
CA ALA A 318 11.46 13.18 -17.42
C ALA A 318 11.33 14.26 -18.51
N MET A 319 10.60 15.35 -18.24
CA MET A 319 10.42 16.48 -19.15
C MET A 319 11.48 17.58 -19.00
N GLN A 320 12.02 17.81 -17.80
CA GLN A 320 12.89 18.96 -17.50
C GLN A 320 14.37 18.76 -17.88
N GLY A 321 14.82 17.54 -18.22
CA GLY A 321 16.24 17.27 -18.46
C GLY A 321 17.11 17.51 -17.21
N ALA A 322 18.43 17.61 -17.36
CA ALA A 322 19.38 17.68 -16.23
C ALA A 322 19.51 19.08 -15.57
N THR A 323 18.73 20.06 -15.99
CA THR A 323 18.93 21.46 -15.60
C THR A 323 17.80 21.95 -14.70
N HIS A 324 18.14 22.22 -13.43
CA HIS A 324 17.47 23.08 -12.42
C HIS A 324 16.73 22.47 -11.21
N ASP A 325 16.45 21.17 -11.10
CA ASP A 325 15.81 20.62 -9.88
C ASP A 325 16.80 19.85 -8.99
N ASP A 326 16.91 20.25 -7.72
CA ASP A 326 17.53 19.47 -6.66
C ASP A 326 17.02 18.02 -6.68
N GLY A 327 17.85 17.02 -6.46
CA GLY A 327 17.41 15.61 -6.43
C GLY A 327 16.33 15.36 -5.35
N PRO A 328 15.55 14.27 -5.47
CA PRO A 328 14.41 14.03 -4.59
C PRO A 328 14.83 13.95 -3.11
N VAL A 329 16.01 13.40 -2.83
CA VAL A 329 16.57 13.32 -1.48
C VAL A 329 16.92 14.72 -0.94
N GLN A 330 17.45 15.61 -1.78
CA GLN A 330 17.77 16.98 -1.38
C GLN A 330 16.50 17.78 -1.05
N GLU A 331 15.40 17.57 -1.77
CA GLU A 331 14.10 18.16 -1.44
C GLU A 331 13.54 17.64 -0.12
N LEU A 332 13.60 16.33 0.13
CA LEU A 332 13.21 15.73 1.42
C LEU A 332 14.04 16.27 2.58
N ALA A 333 15.35 16.36 2.40
CA ALA A 333 16.24 16.92 3.42
C ALA A 333 15.96 18.42 3.67
N ARG A 334 15.60 19.19 2.63
CA ARG A 334 15.18 20.59 2.77
C ARG A 334 13.88 20.70 3.58
N MET A 335 12.89 19.86 3.28
CA MET A 335 11.63 19.81 4.04
C MET A 335 11.90 19.49 5.51
N MET A 336 12.68 18.44 5.79
CA MET A 336 12.98 18.03 7.16
C MET A 336 13.70 19.13 7.95
N ARG A 337 14.75 19.74 7.37
CA ARG A 337 15.46 20.89 7.99
C ARG A 337 14.57 22.10 8.23
N SER A 338 13.50 22.28 7.44
CA SER A 338 12.56 23.40 7.64
C SER A 338 11.73 23.26 8.93
N PHE A 339 11.54 22.02 9.41
CA PHE A 339 10.83 21.70 10.64
C PHE A 339 11.73 21.69 11.88
N LEU A 340 13.04 21.51 11.71
CA LEU A 340 14.00 21.48 12.82
C LEU A 340 14.48 22.88 13.21
N SER A 341 14.91 23.02 14.47
CA SER A 341 15.62 24.19 14.97
C SER A 341 17.02 24.26 14.37
N LYS A 342 17.61 25.47 14.31
CA LYS A 342 18.95 25.64 13.73
C LYS A 342 20.05 24.88 14.47
N ASP A 343 19.83 24.63 15.76
CA ASP A 343 20.79 23.95 16.64
C ASP A 343 20.71 22.41 16.52
N ALA A 344 19.67 21.88 15.88
CA ALA A 344 19.47 20.45 15.65
C ALA A 344 20.10 19.94 14.34
N VAL A 345 20.65 20.84 13.51
CA VAL A 345 21.31 20.52 12.23
C VAL A 345 22.79 20.87 12.37
N GLY A 346 23.48 20.14 13.26
CA GLY A 346 24.91 20.27 13.53
C GLY A 346 25.76 19.34 12.69
#